data_AF-A0A8T4LC47-F1
#
_entry.id   AF-A0A8T4LC47-F1
#
_cell.length_a   1.000
_cell.length_b   1.000
_cell.length_c   1.000
_cell.angle_alpha   90.00
_cell.angle_beta   90.00
_cell.angle_gamma   90.00
#
_symmetry.space_group_name_H-M   'P 1'
#
loop_
_entity.id
_entity.type
_entity.pdbx_description
1 polymer ?
#
loop_
_entity_poly.entity_id
_entity_poly.type
_entity_poly.pdbx_seq_one_letter_code
_entity_poly.pdbx_strand_id
1 'polypeptide(L)'
;MVQYIESGKKKQEKSNKLIYALIIGAVVLIGALAYGSDNSGKQSLADADLPSGEVHWHATLSINLCGQEQPLPVTPIKSHLLHTHEDRLIHVEGVIPDPESIMLGRYMNYALGLELTNTSVMGYRNEIESCNDGKDNTLAVLVDGTPIQDHMNHVIRDGQKIRILYE
;
A
#
# COMPACT_ATOMS: atom_id res chain seq x y z
N MET A 1 62.11 43.26 31.48
CA MET A 1 60.66 43.43 31.69
C MET A 1 59.98 43.46 30.33
N VAL A 2 59.40 42.34 29.87
CA VAL A 2 58.29 42.34 28.90
C VAL A 2 57.45 41.09 29.17
N GLN A 3 56.14 41.28 29.32
CA GLN A 3 55.13 40.29 29.69
C GLN A 3 54.57 39.52 28.49
N TYR A 4 54.04 38.33 28.82
CA TYR A 4 53.05 37.47 28.15
C TYR A 4 52.06 38.14 27.17
N ILE A 5 51.66 37.41 26.11
CA ILE A 5 50.24 37.11 25.80
C ILE A 5 50.12 35.70 25.17
N GLU A 6 49.55 34.75 25.90
CA GLU A 6 48.84 33.59 25.34
C GLU A 6 47.35 33.97 25.21
N SER A 7 46.75 33.80 24.04
CA SER A 7 45.29 33.77 23.90
C SER A 7 44.89 33.34 22.50
N GLY A 8 44.13 32.24 22.36
CA GLY A 8 43.39 32.01 21.11
C GLY A 8 43.07 30.57 20.68
N LYS A 9 42.88 29.59 21.57
CA LYS A 9 42.36 28.27 21.15
C LYS A 9 41.19 27.81 22.03
N LYS A 10 39.98 28.34 21.81
CA LYS A 10 38.75 27.81 22.46
C LYS A 10 37.44 27.99 21.69
N LYS A 11 37.45 28.30 20.39
CA LYS A 11 36.22 28.63 19.62
C LYS A 11 35.78 27.57 18.58
N GLN A 12 36.55 26.50 18.35
CA GLN A 12 36.34 25.61 17.20
C GLN A 12 35.50 24.34 17.48
N GLU A 13 35.38 23.87 18.73
CA GLU A 13 34.63 22.63 19.04
C GLU A 13 33.11 22.79 19.15
N LYS A 14 32.61 23.96 19.55
CA LYS A 14 31.16 24.19 19.74
C LYS A 14 30.39 24.28 18.41
N SER A 15 31.06 24.66 17.32
CA SER A 15 30.44 24.80 16.00
C SER A 15 30.01 23.45 15.41
N ASN A 16 30.79 22.39 15.63
CA ASN A 16 30.50 21.09 15.02
C ASN A 16 29.30 20.41 15.69
N LYS A 17 29.14 20.55 17.01
CA LYS A 17 27.99 19.98 17.74
C LYS A 17 26.66 20.63 17.35
N LEU A 18 26.67 21.94 17.06
CA LEU A 18 25.51 22.67 16.54
C LEU A 18 25.14 22.23 15.12
N ILE A 19 26.14 22.00 14.26
CA ILE A 19 25.90 21.49 12.90
C ILE A 19 25.33 20.07 12.93
N TYR A 20 25.87 19.19 13.77
CA TYR A 20 25.32 17.83 13.94
C TYR A 20 23.89 17.84 14.49
N ALA A 21 23.59 18.70 15.47
CA ALA A 21 22.24 18.85 16.01
C ALA A 21 21.24 19.37 14.95
N LEU A 22 21.68 20.29 14.09
CA LEU A 22 20.85 20.79 12.98
C LEU A 22 20.63 19.73 11.89
N ILE A 23 21.64 18.91 11.56
CA ILE A 23 21.50 17.82 10.59
C ILE A 23 20.54 16.75 11.12
N ILE A 24 20.70 16.32 12.37
CA ILE A 24 19.79 15.35 12.99
C ILE A 24 18.37 15.92 13.07
N GLY A 25 18.23 17.18 13.47
CA GLY A 25 16.94 17.87 13.49
C GLY A 25 16.28 17.93 12.10
N ALA A 26 17.05 18.21 11.05
CA ALA A 26 16.55 18.25 9.68
C ALA A 26 16.14 16.87 9.17
N VAL A 27 16.89 15.80 9.48
CA VAL A 27 16.55 14.42 9.11
C VAL A 27 15.27 13.97 9.81
N VAL A 28 15.11 14.29 11.10
CA VAL A 28 13.86 14.00 11.86
C VAL A 28 12.68 14.80 11.31
N LEU A 29 12.88 16.06 10.93
CA LEU A 29 11.84 16.89 10.31
C LEU A 29 11.43 16.39 8.91
N ILE A 30 12.38 15.98 8.08
CA ILE A 30 12.08 15.41 6.75
C ILE A 30 11.39 14.06 6.90
N GLY A 31 11.82 13.21 7.85
CA GLY A 31 11.14 11.96 8.17
C GLY A 31 9.71 12.17 8.68
N ALA A 32 9.49 13.19 9.52
CA ALA A 32 8.16 13.54 10.03
C ALA A 32 7.26 14.16 8.94
N LEU A 33 7.82 14.90 7.98
CA LEU A 33 7.07 15.43 6.83
C LEU A 33 6.73 14.34 5.81
N ALA A 34 7.60 13.35 5.62
CA ALA A 34 7.32 12.16 4.80
C ALA A 34 6.26 11.26 5.43
N TYR A 35 6.16 11.20 6.76
CA TYR A 35 5.12 10.45 7.48
C TYR A 35 3.81 11.26 7.67
N GLY A 36 3.86 12.58 7.59
CA GLY A 36 2.76 13.48 7.99
C GLY A 36 1.98 14.13 6.85
N SER A 37 2.25 13.77 5.59
CA SER A 37 1.54 14.32 4.42
C SER A 37 1.11 13.23 3.45
N ASP A 38 0.29 12.30 3.95
CA ASP A 38 -0.59 11.52 3.09
C ASP A 38 -2.05 11.89 3.41
N ASN A 39 -2.58 12.84 2.64
CA ASN A 39 -4.01 12.89 2.33
C ASN A 39 -4.34 11.97 1.13
N SER A 40 -3.46 11.03 0.82
CA SER A 40 -3.61 10.06 -0.24
C SER A 40 -4.57 8.96 0.21
N GLY A 41 -5.77 8.93 -0.38
CA GLY A 41 -6.52 7.67 -0.52
C GLY A 41 -7.76 7.45 0.33
N LYS A 42 -8.37 8.46 0.95
CA LYS A 42 -9.77 8.32 1.40
C LYS A 42 -10.71 8.57 0.22
N GLN A 43 -10.77 7.64 -0.75
CA GLN A 43 -11.96 7.55 -1.59
C GLN A 43 -13.08 7.04 -0.69
N SER A 44 -13.89 7.97 -0.17
CA SER A 44 -15.09 7.60 0.55
C SER A 44 -15.99 6.84 -0.42
N LEU A 45 -16.61 5.75 0.03
CA LEU A 45 -17.59 5.01 -0.78
C LEU A 45 -18.72 5.91 -1.31
N ALA A 46 -18.96 7.03 -0.65
CA ALA A 46 -19.89 8.07 -1.06
C ALA A 46 -19.50 8.81 -2.36
N ASP A 47 -18.23 8.77 -2.77
CA ASP A 47 -17.71 9.50 -3.95
C ASP A 47 -17.46 8.59 -5.17
N ALA A 48 -17.79 7.30 -5.08
CA ALA A 48 -17.63 6.37 -6.18
C ALA A 48 -18.70 6.62 -7.24
N ASP A 49 -18.39 7.44 -8.26
CA ASP A 49 -19.25 7.61 -9.43
C ASP A 49 -19.40 6.26 -10.14
N LEU A 50 -20.62 5.75 -10.22
CA LEU A 50 -20.93 4.46 -10.84
C LEU A 50 -21.56 4.68 -12.21
N PRO A 51 -21.17 3.91 -13.23
CA PRO A 51 -21.81 3.96 -14.53
C PRO A 51 -23.28 3.54 -14.40
N SER A 52 -24.16 4.20 -15.15
CA SER A 52 -25.61 3.97 -15.13
C SER A 52 -26.08 2.76 -15.94
N GLY A 53 -25.15 1.92 -16.43
CA GLY A 53 -25.44 0.80 -17.32
C GLY A 53 -24.49 -0.38 -17.12
N GLU A 54 -24.62 -1.38 -17.99
CA GLU A 54 -23.74 -2.54 -17.99
C GLU A 54 -22.30 -2.15 -18.30
N VAL A 55 -21.37 -2.73 -17.54
CA VAL A 55 -19.93 -2.61 -17.77
C VAL A 55 -19.35 -3.95 -18.19
N HIS A 56 -18.19 -3.86 -18.81
CA HIS A 56 -17.26 -4.96 -19.02
C HIS A 56 -15.87 -4.36 -18.83
N TRP A 57 -15.34 -4.46 -17.62
CA TRP A 57 -14.07 -3.87 -17.23
C TRP A 57 -13.05 -4.94 -16.88
N HIS A 58 -11.79 -4.59 -17.11
CA HIS A 58 -10.65 -5.44 -16.82
C HIS A 58 -9.68 -4.73 -15.89
N ALA A 59 -9.27 -5.38 -14.81
CA ALA A 59 -8.17 -4.93 -13.97
C ALA A 59 -7.15 -6.05 -13.76
N THR A 60 -5.88 -5.71 -13.53
CA THR A 60 -4.85 -6.72 -13.21
C THR A 60 -4.69 -6.84 -11.70
N LEU A 61 -4.59 -8.06 -11.19
CA LEU A 61 -4.17 -8.33 -9.82
C LEU A 61 -2.90 -9.18 -9.82
N SER A 62 -1.92 -8.79 -9.02
CA SER A 62 -0.80 -9.65 -8.64
C SER A 62 -0.71 -9.72 -7.12
N ILE A 63 -0.52 -10.91 -6.58
CA ILE A 63 -0.27 -11.13 -5.15
C ILE A 63 1.15 -11.65 -5.02
N ASN A 64 2.00 -10.95 -4.27
CA ASN A 64 3.36 -11.37 -3.97
C ASN A 64 3.49 -11.64 -2.48
N LEU A 65 3.86 -12.88 -2.15
CA LEU A 65 4.12 -13.32 -0.78
C LEU A 65 5.60 -13.69 -0.68
N CYS A 66 6.35 -13.01 0.19
CA CYS A 66 7.78 -13.27 0.40
C CYS A 66 8.61 -13.21 -0.90
N GLY A 67 8.35 -12.26 -1.79
CA GLY A 67 9.02 -12.15 -3.09
C GLY A 67 8.51 -13.12 -4.17
N GLN A 68 7.55 -14.01 -3.85
CA GLN A 68 6.99 -14.98 -4.79
C GLN A 68 5.59 -14.59 -5.24
N GLU A 69 5.42 -14.44 -6.56
CA GLU A 69 4.10 -14.21 -7.16
C GLU A 69 3.22 -15.45 -7.04
N GLN A 70 1.99 -15.25 -6.55
CA GLN A 70 1.02 -16.31 -6.34
C GLN A 70 0.10 -16.45 -7.56
N PRO A 71 -0.28 -17.68 -7.94
CA PRO A 71 -1.27 -17.88 -8.98
C PRO A 71 -2.65 -17.43 -8.51
N LEU A 72 -3.42 -16.79 -9.40
CA LEU A 72 -4.83 -16.52 -9.17
C LEU A 72 -5.68 -17.72 -9.62
N PRO A 73 -6.66 -18.16 -8.81
CA PRO A 73 -7.59 -19.20 -9.24
C PRO A 73 -8.51 -18.67 -10.34
N VAL A 74 -8.78 -19.50 -11.34
CA VAL A 74 -9.84 -19.24 -12.32
C VAL A 74 -11.18 -19.48 -11.63
N THR A 75 -12.10 -18.55 -11.75
CA THR A 75 -13.42 -18.64 -11.11
C THR A 75 -14.50 -18.91 -12.16
N PRO A 76 -15.50 -19.74 -11.86
CA PRO A 76 -16.56 -20.03 -12.81
C PRO A 76 -17.40 -18.79 -13.12
N ILE A 77 -17.76 -18.60 -14.41
CA ILE A 77 -18.54 -17.48 -14.98
C ILE A 77 -19.86 -17.21 -14.23
N LYS A 78 -20.36 -18.19 -13.48
CA LYS A 78 -21.60 -18.05 -12.69
C LYS A 78 -21.48 -17.05 -11.53
N SER A 79 -20.31 -16.48 -11.27
CA SER A 79 -20.11 -15.37 -10.33
C SER A 79 -20.54 -14.05 -10.96
N HIS A 80 -21.77 -13.63 -10.62
CA HIS A 80 -22.64 -12.65 -11.28
C HIS A 80 -22.17 -11.18 -11.42
N LEU A 81 -20.91 -10.83 -11.13
CA LEU A 81 -20.39 -9.47 -11.38
C LEU A 81 -18.86 -9.44 -11.39
N LEU A 82 -18.23 -10.21 -10.49
CA LEU A 82 -16.78 -10.26 -10.30
C LEU A 82 -16.27 -11.68 -10.57
N HIS A 83 -15.33 -11.84 -11.50
CA HIS A 83 -14.74 -13.15 -11.79
C HIS A 83 -13.36 -13.04 -12.45
N THR A 84 -12.76 -14.20 -12.73
CA THR A 84 -11.39 -14.35 -13.24
C THR A 84 -11.38 -15.47 -14.26
N HIS A 85 -10.94 -15.16 -15.48
CA HIS A 85 -10.76 -16.14 -16.55
C HIS A 85 -9.31 -16.63 -16.62
N GLU A 86 -9.00 -17.44 -17.64
CA GLU A 86 -7.64 -17.93 -17.92
C GLU A 86 -6.63 -16.81 -18.25
N ASP A 87 -7.13 -15.62 -18.62
CA ASP A 87 -6.31 -14.42 -18.83
C ASP A 87 -5.76 -13.82 -17.53
N ARG A 88 -6.21 -14.31 -16.37
CA ARG A 88 -5.82 -13.86 -15.02
C ARG A 88 -6.12 -12.39 -14.75
N LEU A 89 -7.11 -11.82 -15.44
CA LEU A 89 -7.63 -10.49 -15.15
C LEU A 89 -8.79 -10.58 -14.17
N ILE A 90 -8.98 -9.52 -13.39
CA ILE A 90 -10.25 -9.26 -12.73
C ILE A 90 -11.22 -8.79 -13.81
N HIS A 91 -12.35 -9.48 -13.93
CA HIS A 91 -13.47 -9.10 -14.77
C HIS A 91 -14.57 -8.49 -13.90
N VAL A 92 -15.03 -7.30 -14.27
CA VAL A 92 -16.25 -6.68 -13.74
C VAL A 92 -17.28 -6.60 -14.88
N GLU A 93 -18.30 -7.45 -14.84
CA GLU A 93 -19.27 -7.58 -15.93
C GLU A 93 -20.72 -7.48 -15.44
N GLY A 94 -21.48 -6.57 -16.03
CA GLY A 94 -22.90 -6.37 -15.74
C GLY A 94 -23.21 -5.02 -15.11
N VAL A 95 -24.39 -4.90 -14.51
CA VAL A 95 -24.82 -3.67 -13.82
C VAL A 95 -24.21 -3.67 -12.42
N ILE A 96 -23.50 -2.59 -12.05
CA ILE A 96 -22.95 -2.39 -10.71
C ILE A 96 -24.05 -1.77 -9.82
N PRO A 97 -24.67 -2.53 -8.89
CA PRO A 97 -25.77 -2.01 -8.08
C PRO A 97 -25.30 -0.97 -7.05
N ASP A 98 -24.09 -1.13 -6.53
CA ASP A 98 -23.47 -0.31 -5.50
C ASP A 98 -21.94 -0.48 -5.52
N PRO A 99 -21.16 0.44 -4.94
CA PRO A 99 -19.69 0.35 -4.96
C PRO A 99 -19.15 -0.87 -4.19
N GLU A 100 -19.88 -1.35 -3.17
CA GLU A 100 -19.47 -2.50 -2.35
C GLU A 100 -19.42 -3.79 -3.15
N SER A 101 -20.24 -3.88 -4.19
CA SER A 101 -20.33 -5.02 -5.08
C SER A 101 -19.06 -5.32 -5.88
N ILE A 102 -18.18 -4.31 -6.04
CA ILE A 102 -16.94 -4.38 -6.83
C ILE A 102 -15.69 -3.98 -6.02
N MET A 103 -15.76 -4.08 -4.69
CA MET A 103 -14.61 -3.85 -3.82
C MET A 103 -13.56 -4.95 -3.95
N LEU A 104 -12.28 -4.58 -3.79
CA LEU A 104 -11.16 -5.51 -3.74
C LEU A 104 -11.30 -6.54 -2.63
N GLY A 105 -11.74 -6.13 -1.43
CA GLY A 105 -12.00 -7.06 -0.33
C GLY A 105 -13.10 -8.08 -0.66
N ARG A 106 -14.16 -7.65 -1.39
CA ARG A 106 -15.23 -8.56 -1.84
C ARG A 106 -14.69 -9.54 -2.88
N TYR A 107 -13.96 -9.05 -3.87
CA TYR A 107 -13.37 -9.88 -4.90
C TYR A 107 -12.46 -10.97 -4.31
N MET A 108 -11.51 -10.59 -3.45
CA MET A 108 -10.59 -11.52 -2.81
C MET A 108 -11.33 -12.58 -1.98
N ASN A 109 -12.14 -12.15 -1.02
CA ASN A 109 -12.73 -13.06 -0.04
C ASN A 109 -13.87 -13.93 -0.61
N TYR A 110 -14.66 -13.41 -1.56
CA TYR A 110 -15.86 -14.10 -2.03
C TYR A 110 -15.74 -14.63 -3.46
N ALA A 111 -15.12 -13.88 -4.38
CA ALA A 111 -14.96 -14.36 -5.75
C ALA A 111 -13.81 -15.38 -5.84
N LEU A 112 -12.64 -15.05 -5.29
CA LEU A 112 -11.48 -15.96 -5.29
C LEU A 112 -11.46 -16.95 -4.11
N GLY A 113 -12.14 -16.63 -3.01
CA GLY A 113 -12.05 -17.40 -1.77
C GLY A 113 -10.70 -17.27 -1.06
N LEU A 114 -9.97 -16.18 -1.30
CA LEU A 114 -8.67 -15.88 -0.71
C LEU A 114 -8.83 -14.83 0.39
N GLU A 115 -8.26 -15.08 1.57
CA GLU A 115 -8.30 -14.11 2.68
C GLU A 115 -7.62 -12.80 2.26
N LEU A 116 -8.33 -11.69 2.44
CA LEU A 116 -7.77 -10.34 2.53
C LEU A 116 -8.44 -9.61 3.70
N THR A 117 -7.63 -9.06 4.59
CA THR A 117 -8.06 -8.15 5.67
C THR A 117 -7.12 -6.94 5.72
N ASN A 118 -7.35 -6.00 6.64
CA ASN A 118 -6.45 -4.87 6.84
C ASN A 118 -5.02 -5.27 7.25
N THR A 119 -4.82 -6.47 7.79
CA THR A 119 -3.53 -6.91 8.34
C THR A 119 -3.12 -8.31 7.89
N SER A 120 -3.86 -8.92 6.94
CA SER A 120 -3.56 -10.27 6.46
C SER A 120 -3.95 -10.50 5.00
N VAL A 121 -3.24 -11.43 4.36
CA VAL A 121 -3.52 -11.94 3.03
C VAL A 121 -3.21 -13.44 2.98
N MET A 122 -4.14 -14.27 2.51
CA MET A 122 -3.94 -15.72 2.32
C MET A 122 -3.34 -16.44 3.56
N GLY A 123 -3.74 -16.06 4.77
CA GLY A 123 -3.22 -16.60 6.02
C GLY A 123 -1.90 -15.97 6.53
N TYR A 124 -1.21 -15.17 5.73
CA TYR A 124 -0.07 -14.37 6.15
C TYR A 124 -0.57 -13.14 6.92
N ARG A 125 -0.08 -12.94 8.15
CA ARG A 125 -0.52 -11.87 9.05
C ARG A 125 0.66 -10.96 9.36
N ASN A 126 0.43 -9.65 9.47
CA ASN A 126 1.45 -8.73 9.98
C ASN A 126 2.00 -9.24 11.32
N GLU A 127 3.26 -8.93 11.61
CA GLU A 127 3.93 -9.27 12.88
C GLU A 127 4.19 -10.78 13.10
N ILE A 128 3.82 -11.65 12.14
CA ILE A 128 4.28 -13.03 12.09
C ILE A 128 5.43 -13.12 11.10
N GLU A 129 6.65 -13.30 11.61
CA GLU A 129 7.83 -13.57 10.79
C GLU A 129 7.57 -14.79 9.88
N SER A 130 7.38 -14.53 8.60
CA SER A 130 7.15 -15.61 7.62
C SER A 130 8.01 -15.48 6.36
N CYS A 131 8.71 -14.35 6.18
CA CYS A 131 9.47 -14.06 4.97
C CYS A 131 10.91 -13.55 5.21
N ASN A 132 11.16 -12.76 6.27
CA ASN A 132 12.36 -11.93 6.36
C ASN A 132 13.32 -12.21 7.54
N ASP A 133 13.57 -13.48 7.87
CA ASP A 133 14.64 -13.88 8.81
C ASP A 133 14.73 -13.02 10.09
N GLY A 134 13.61 -12.67 10.75
CA GLY A 134 13.63 -11.82 11.95
C GLY A 134 13.09 -10.39 11.81
N LYS A 135 12.53 -10.00 10.67
CA LYS A 135 11.96 -8.65 10.47
C LYS A 135 10.44 -8.71 10.31
N ASP A 136 9.78 -7.65 10.78
CA ASP A 136 8.35 -7.45 10.60
C ASP A 136 8.02 -7.41 9.10
N ASN A 137 7.17 -8.34 8.67
CA ASN A 137 6.55 -8.29 7.36
C ASN A 137 5.33 -7.36 7.43
N THR A 138 5.10 -6.57 6.40
CA THR A 138 3.99 -5.63 6.27
C THR A 138 3.17 -5.93 5.02
N LEU A 139 1.85 -6.10 5.22
CA LEU A 139 0.89 -6.07 4.12
C LEU A 139 0.82 -4.66 3.53
N ALA A 140 1.09 -4.54 2.23
CA ALA A 140 0.89 -3.33 1.44
C ALA A 140 0.02 -3.64 0.22
N VAL A 141 -0.92 -2.74 -0.07
CA VAL A 141 -1.72 -2.79 -1.30
C VAL A 141 -1.46 -1.53 -2.10
N LEU A 142 -1.10 -1.71 -3.38
CA LEU A 142 -0.84 -0.63 -4.31
C LEU A 142 -1.87 -0.66 -5.43
N VAL A 143 -2.41 0.50 -5.77
CA VAL A 143 -3.26 0.73 -6.94
C VAL A 143 -2.54 1.69 -7.86
N ASP A 144 -2.26 1.25 -9.08
CA ASP A 144 -1.50 2.00 -10.08
C ASP A 144 -0.15 2.50 -9.55
N GLY A 145 0.48 1.69 -8.69
CA GLY A 145 1.77 1.99 -8.05
C GLY A 145 1.69 2.89 -6.81
N THR A 146 0.50 3.34 -6.41
CA THR A 146 0.29 4.16 -5.20
C THR A 146 -0.22 3.30 -4.05
N PRO A 147 0.45 3.28 -2.88
CA PRO A 147 -0.04 2.60 -1.69
C PRO A 147 -1.40 3.16 -1.25
N ILE A 148 -2.31 2.28 -0.84
CA ILE A 148 -3.61 2.65 -0.27
C ILE A 148 -3.76 2.04 1.12
N GLN A 149 -4.48 2.74 2.00
CA GLN A 149 -4.71 2.28 3.38
C GLN A 149 -6.02 1.51 3.53
N ASP A 150 -7.08 1.93 2.84
CA ASP A 150 -8.40 1.29 2.91
C ASP A 150 -8.61 0.32 1.74
N HIS A 151 -7.72 -0.67 1.62
CA HIS A 151 -7.75 -1.61 0.50
C HIS A 151 -8.94 -2.56 0.51
N MET A 152 -9.53 -2.80 1.68
CA MET A 152 -10.75 -3.61 1.78
C MET A 152 -11.93 -2.97 1.07
N ASN A 153 -12.03 -1.63 1.15
CA ASN A 153 -13.11 -0.86 0.55
C ASN A 153 -12.74 -0.22 -0.79
N HIS A 154 -11.56 -0.56 -1.34
CA HIS A 154 -11.14 -0.03 -2.64
C HIS A 154 -12.06 -0.53 -3.76
N VAL A 155 -12.71 0.41 -4.46
CA VAL A 155 -13.60 0.14 -5.60
C VAL A 155 -12.74 -0.11 -6.84
N ILE A 156 -12.83 -1.31 -7.41
CA ILE A 156 -12.08 -1.69 -8.60
C ILE A 156 -12.58 -0.89 -9.81
N ARG A 157 -11.66 -0.33 -10.60
CA ARG A 157 -11.96 0.41 -11.84
C ARG A 157 -11.29 -0.22 -13.05
N ASP A 158 -11.84 0.08 -14.22
CA ASP A 158 -11.28 -0.38 -15.49
C ASP A 158 -9.82 0.05 -15.68
N GLY A 159 -8.99 -0.86 -16.17
CA GLY A 159 -7.57 -0.67 -16.43
C GLY A 159 -6.66 -0.61 -15.21
N GLN A 160 -7.18 -0.70 -13.99
CA GLN A 160 -6.35 -0.59 -12.77
C GLN A 160 -5.34 -1.72 -12.64
N LYS A 161 -4.19 -1.36 -12.08
CA LYS A 161 -3.13 -2.31 -11.69
C LYS A 161 -3.06 -2.43 -10.17
N ILE A 162 -3.59 -3.52 -9.65
CA ILE A 162 -3.62 -3.80 -8.21
C ILE A 162 -2.49 -4.77 -7.88
N ARG A 163 -1.67 -4.40 -6.90
CA ARG A 163 -0.61 -5.25 -6.35
C ARG A 163 -0.81 -5.42 -4.86
N ILE A 164 -0.88 -6.67 -4.40
CA ILE A 164 -0.85 -7.00 -2.97
C ILE A 164 0.53 -7.56 -2.67
N LEU A 165 1.24 -6.94 -1.74
CA LEU A 165 2.59 -7.31 -1.34
C LEU A 165 2.56 -7.67 0.15
N TYR A 166 3.15 -8.80 0.48
CA TYR A 166 3.45 -9.17 1.84
C TYR A 166 4.95 -9.49 1.92
N GLU A 167 5.67 -8.52 2.46
CA GLU A 167 7.13 -8.48 2.55
C GLU A 167 7.55 -7.94 3.89
#